data_AF-X6LDG3-F1
#
_entry.id   AF-X6LDG3-F1
#
_cell.length_a   1.000
_cell.length_b   1.000
_cell.length_c   1.000
_cell.angle_alpha   90.00
_cell.angle_beta   90.00
_cell.angle_gamma   90.00
#
_symmetry.space_group_name_H-M   'P 1'
#
loop_
_entity.id
_entity.type
_entity.pdbx_description
1 polymer ?
#
loop_
_entity_poly.entity_id
_entity_poly.type
_entity_poly.pdbx_seq_one_letter_code
_entity_poly.pdbx_strand_id
1 'polypeptide(L)'
;MSELKNLPHRVWDWDKDGSHNFIGETQANLNFLQSNFRAELENTNKKVKKIGILKVVELKSTLSYSLLDYMIGGLDMSLMVAIDFTGSNGHPANPQSLHYLGSSQGSQYQQVIRTIGNILSCYDSDQRFPVWGFVELTTMFLLSILLLLTIIILFKKRQNYGNS
;
A
#
# COMPACT_ATOMS: atom_id res chain seq x y z
N MET A 1 -16.29 -20.82 -14.14
CA MET A 1 -15.86 -21.05 -12.74
C MET A 1 -14.36 -21.28 -12.79
N SER A 2 -13.54 -20.34 -12.31
CA SER A 2 -12.08 -20.51 -12.35
C SER A 2 -11.69 -21.68 -11.45
N GLU A 3 -10.89 -22.62 -11.95
CA GLU A 3 -10.35 -23.71 -11.13
C GLU A 3 -9.53 -23.13 -9.98
N LEU A 4 -9.85 -23.53 -8.76
CA LEU A 4 -9.09 -23.09 -7.58
C LEU A 4 -7.72 -23.75 -7.60
N LYS A 5 -6.69 -22.92 -7.70
CA LYS A 5 -5.29 -23.36 -7.73
C LYS A 5 -4.93 -24.11 -6.44
N ASN A 6 -4.30 -25.27 -6.58
CA ASN A 6 -3.63 -25.92 -5.46
C ASN A 6 -2.39 -25.12 -5.09
N LEU A 7 -2.30 -24.73 -3.81
CA LEU A 7 -1.18 -23.97 -3.27
C LEU A 7 -0.40 -24.83 -2.27
N PRO A 8 0.94 -24.68 -2.21
CA PRO A 8 1.75 -25.35 -1.21
C PRO A 8 1.55 -24.70 0.17
N HIS A 9 1.36 -25.55 1.17
CA HIS A 9 1.31 -25.20 2.59
C HIS A 9 2.56 -25.78 3.24
N ARG A 10 3.45 -24.91 3.73
CA ARG A 10 4.77 -25.30 4.26
C ARG A 10 4.87 -25.01 5.74
N VAL A 11 5.44 -25.95 6.48
CA VAL A 11 5.69 -25.81 7.91
C VAL A 11 7.19 -25.73 8.15
N TRP A 12 7.59 -24.71 8.91
CA TRP A 12 8.97 -24.42 9.26
C TRP A 12 9.09 -24.34 10.77
N ASP A 13 10.19 -24.85 11.30
CA ASP A 13 10.61 -24.59 12.67
C ASP A 13 11.34 -23.26 12.72
N TRP A 14 10.95 -22.40 13.64
CA TRP A 14 11.50 -21.05 13.74
C TRP A 14 12.67 -21.04 14.73
N ASP A 15 13.76 -20.39 14.31
CA ASP A 15 15.03 -20.31 15.03
C ASP A 15 15.44 -18.84 15.13
N LYS A 16 15.93 -18.42 16.31
CA LYS A 16 16.26 -17.01 16.61
C LYS A 16 17.36 -16.41 15.72
N ASP A 17 18.22 -17.26 15.17
CA ASP A 17 19.33 -16.88 14.30
C ASP A 17 18.95 -16.76 12.82
N GLY A 18 17.67 -17.02 12.49
CA GLY A 18 17.15 -16.99 11.12
C GLY A 18 17.37 -18.30 10.33
N SER A 19 17.98 -19.32 10.93
CA SER A 19 18.26 -20.62 10.28
C SER A 19 17.06 -21.58 10.33
N HIS A 20 15.89 -21.11 9.92
CA HIS A 20 14.63 -21.86 10.01
C HIS A 20 14.69 -23.23 9.32
N ASN A 21 14.30 -24.27 10.05
CA ASN A 21 14.38 -25.64 9.60
C ASN A 21 13.07 -26.09 8.92
N PHE A 22 13.16 -26.55 7.67
CA PHE A 22 11.99 -27.06 6.96
C PHE A 22 11.48 -28.37 7.59
N ILE A 23 10.21 -28.38 8.02
CA ILE A 23 9.57 -29.56 8.61
C ILE A 23 8.92 -30.40 7.52
N GLY A 24 8.08 -29.80 6.66
CA GLY A 24 7.41 -30.49 5.57
C GLY A 24 6.37 -29.62 4.85
N GLU A 25 5.84 -30.14 3.75
CA GLU A 25 4.81 -29.47 2.95
C GLU A 25 3.66 -30.40 2.55
N THR A 26 2.53 -29.79 2.22
CA THR A 26 1.38 -30.43 1.57
C THR A 26 0.76 -29.45 0.57
N GLN A 27 -0.08 -29.93 -0.36
CA GLN A 27 -0.77 -29.07 -1.32
C GLN A 27 -2.27 -29.14 -1.13
N ALA A 28 -2.93 -27.98 -1.11
CA ALA A 28 -4.37 -27.90 -1.01
C ALA A 28 -4.89 -26.61 -1.65
N ASN A 29 -6.11 -26.66 -2.19
CA ASN A 29 -6.87 -25.49 -2.61
C ASN A 29 -7.93 -25.13 -1.55
N LEU A 30 -8.62 -24.01 -1.77
CA LEU A 30 -9.61 -23.50 -0.82
C LEU A 30 -10.77 -24.48 -0.56
N ASN A 31 -11.20 -25.26 -1.55
CA ASN A 31 -12.27 -26.25 -1.37
C ASN A 31 -11.86 -27.35 -0.39
N PHE A 32 -10.61 -27.83 -0.47
CA PHE A 32 -10.08 -28.81 0.46
C PHE A 32 -9.89 -28.23 1.86
N LEU A 33 -9.51 -26.96 1.97
CA LEU A 33 -9.39 -26.27 3.26
C LEU A 33 -10.74 -26.09 3.96
N GLN A 34 -11.81 -25.89 3.20
CA GLN A 34 -13.18 -25.76 3.71
C GLN A 34 -13.75 -27.08 4.26
N SER A 35 -13.29 -28.24 3.78
CA SER A 35 -13.89 -29.55 4.08
C SER A 35 -13.13 -30.34 5.14
N ASN A 36 -13.03 -29.82 6.38
CA ASN A 36 -12.35 -30.49 7.49
C ASN A 36 -10.95 -31.00 7.12
N PHE A 37 -10.17 -30.13 6.47
CA PHE A 37 -8.86 -30.47 5.91
C PHE A 37 -7.96 -31.18 6.91
N ARG A 38 -7.42 -32.31 6.48
CA ARG A 38 -6.40 -33.07 7.19
C ARG A 38 -5.48 -33.74 6.17
N ALA A 39 -4.22 -33.34 6.14
CA ALA A 39 -3.22 -33.91 5.23
C ALA A 39 -1.92 -34.21 5.96
N GLU A 40 -1.24 -35.26 5.52
CA GLU A 40 0.10 -35.58 5.98
C GLU A 40 1.11 -34.59 5.39
N LEU A 41 2.08 -34.19 6.19
CA LEU A 41 3.21 -33.36 5.77
C LEU A 41 4.32 -34.24 5.24
N GLU A 42 4.80 -33.91 4.04
CA GLU A 42 5.91 -34.60 3.40
C GLU A 42 7.19 -33.77 3.40
N ASN A 43 8.34 -34.40 3.62
CA ASN A 43 9.66 -33.77 3.46
C ASN A 43 10.58 -34.67 2.67
N THR A 44 10.96 -34.20 1.49
CA THR A 44 11.84 -34.93 0.57
C THR A 44 13.30 -34.96 1.03
N ASN A 45 13.70 -34.08 1.96
CA ASN A 45 15.07 -33.99 2.47
C ASN A 45 15.35 -34.93 3.64
N LYS A 46 14.33 -35.61 4.19
CA LYS A 46 14.49 -36.53 5.33
C LYS A 46 14.27 -37.98 4.91
N LYS A 47 14.97 -38.92 5.57
CA LYS A 47 14.79 -40.37 5.35
C LYS A 47 13.35 -40.84 5.64
N VAL A 48 12.69 -40.21 6.61
CA VAL A 48 11.27 -40.40 6.89
C VAL A 48 10.50 -39.30 6.18
N LYS A 49 9.70 -39.68 5.19
CA LYS A 49 8.96 -38.71 4.35
C LYS A 49 7.78 -38.08 5.09
N LYS A 50 7.07 -38.83 5.94
CA LYS A 50 5.85 -38.39 6.63
C LYS A 50 6.17 -37.95 8.06
N ILE A 51 5.99 -36.66 8.37
CA ILE A 51 6.54 -36.06 9.61
C ILE A 51 5.45 -35.50 10.53
N GLY A 52 4.24 -35.31 10.04
CA GLY A 52 3.13 -34.81 10.85
C GLY A 52 1.85 -34.67 10.05
N ILE A 53 0.82 -34.13 10.69
CA ILE A 53 -0.50 -33.88 10.08
C ILE A 53 -0.82 -32.40 10.20
N LEU A 54 -1.10 -31.75 9.08
CA LEU A 54 -1.68 -30.42 9.04
C LEU A 54 -3.21 -30.54 9.03
N LYS A 55 -3.86 -29.86 9.98
CA LYS A 55 -5.32 -29.83 10.11
C LYS A 55 -5.81 -28.38 10.17
N VAL A 56 -6.88 -28.07 9.45
CA VAL A 56 -7.61 -26.81 9.64
C VAL A 56 -8.62 -27.00 10.77
N VAL A 57 -8.53 -26.18 11.80
CA VAL A 57 -9.44 -26.22 12.97
C VAL A 57 -10.68 -25.36 12.73
N GLU A 58 -10.48 -24.17 12.17
CA GLU A 58 -11.53 -23.23 11.83
C GLU A 58 -11.16 -22.51 10.55
N LEU A 59 -12.15 -22.26 9.69
CA LEU A 59 -12.00 -21.44 8.51
C LEU A 59 -13.12 -20.39 8.50
N LYS A 60 -12.75 -19.13 8.59
CA LYS A 60 -13.68 -18.00 8.59
C LYS A 60 -13.48 -17.16 7.34
N SER A 61 -14.51 -17.08 6.51
CA SER A 61 -14.56 -16.13 5.40
C SER A 61 -15.13 -14.80 5.89
N THR A 62 -14.35 -13.74 5.76
CA THR A 62 -14.81 -12.37 6.03
C THR A 62 -14.95 -11.61 4.71
N LEU A 63 -16.03 -10.85 4.58
CA LEU A 63 -16.11 -9.86 3.51
C LEU A 63 -15.02 -8.81 3.74
N SER A 64 -14.22 -8.60 2.70
CA SER A 64 -13.24 -7.52 2.64
C SER A 64 -13.59 -6.68 1.43
N TYR A 65 -13.82 -5.38 1.66
CA TYR A 65 -14.12 -4.44 0.59
C TYR A 65 -12.81 -3.89 0.03
N SER A 66 -12.69 -3.93 -1.30
CA SER A 66 -11.61 -3.29 -2.01
C SER A 66 -11.80 -1.77 -2.03
N LEU A 67 -10.73 -1.03 -2.32
CA LEU A 67 -10.82 0.42 -2.56
C LEU A 67 -11.89 0.75 -3.62
N LEU A 68 -11.98 -0.07 -4.68
CA LEU A 68 -12.97 0.10 -5.74
C LEU A 68 -14.41 -0.06 -5.23
N ASP A 69 -14.66 -1.00 -4.32
CA ASP A 69 -15.99 -1.17 -3.72
C ASP A 69 -16.41 0.08 -2.95
N TYR A 70 -15.48 0.70 -2.21
CA TYR A 70 -15.74 1.97 -1.55
C TYR A 70 -16.00 3.10 -2.54
N MET A 71 -15.24 3.17 -3.64
CA MET A 71 -15.42 4.18 -4.68
C MET A 71 -16.79 4.05 -5.37
N ILE A 72 -17.20 2.84 -5.73
CA ILE A 72 -18.54 2.55 -6.25
C ILE A 72 -19.60 2.92 -5.20
N GLY A 73 -19.32 2.68 -3.92
CA GLY A 73 -20.14 3.10 -2.79
C GLY A 73 -20.22 4.61 -2.53
N GLY A 74 -19.58 5.45 -3.36
CA GLY A 74 -19.62 6.90 -3.25
C GLY A 74 -18.51 7.50 -2.39
N LEU A 75 -17.41 6.79 -2.18
CA LEU A 75 -16.17 7.37 -1.68
C LEU A 75 -15.56 8.28 -2.76
N ASP A 76 -15.23 9.50 -2.37
CA ASP A 76 -14.60 10.52 -3.20
C ASP A 76 -13.21 10.84 -2.61
N MET A 77 -12.18 10.85 -3.45
CA MET A 77 -10.79 11.05 -3.01
C MET A 77 -10.34 12.45 -3.37
N SER A 78 -10.10 13.28 -2.37
CA SER A 78 -9.63 14.65 -2.58
C SER A 78 -8.13 14.76 -2.40
N LEU A 79 -7.48 15.32 -3.42
CA LEU A 79 -6.04 15.53 -3.44
C LEU A 79 -5.70 16.89 -2.86
N MET A 80 -4.83 16.89 -1.85
CA MET A 80 -4.25 18.08 -1.26
C MET A 80 -2.73 18.07 -1.39
N VAL A 81 -2.16 19.24 -1.69
CA VAL A 81 -0.72 19.39 -1.92
C VAL A 81 -0.14 20.37 -0.91
N ALA A 82 0.87 19.95 -0.15
CA ALA A 82 1.67 20.84 0.68
C ALA A 82 3.11 20.91 0.15
N ILE A 83 3.57 22.11 -0.20
CA ILE A 83 4.90 22.38 -0.76
C ILE A 83 5.81 22.92 0.32
N ASP A 84 6.95 22.26 0.49
CA ASP A 84 8.01 22.65 1.40
C ASP A 84 8.87 23.76 0.76
N PHE A 85 8.85 24.97 1.32
CA PHE A 85 9.71 26.09 0.93
C PHE A 85 10.84 26.35 1.93
N THR A 86 11.27 25.34 2.71
CA THR A 86 12.40 25.44 3.64
C THR A 86 13.72 25.69 2.90
N GLY A 87 14.65 26.38 3.58
CA GLY A 87 15.95 26.77 3.00
C GLY A 87 16.85 25.59 2.63
N SER A 88 16.63 24.42 3.22
CA SER A 88 17.35 23.17 2.91
C SER A 88 17.15 22.70 1.46
N ASN A 89 16.05 23.11 0.81
CA ASN A 89 15.78 22.80 -0.60
C ASN A 89 16.64 23.61 -1.58
N GLY A 90 17.44 24.57 -1.09
CA GLY A 90 18.31 25.44 -1.87
C GLY A 90 17.55 26.54 -2.62
N HIS A 91 18.30 27.54 -3.11
CA HIS A 91 17.73 28.68 -3.83
C HIS A 91 17.18 28.25 -5.21
N PRO A 92 15.96 28.66 -5.63
CA PRO A 92 15.34 28.24 -6.90
C PRO A 92 16.13 28.58 -8.18
N ALA A 93 17.09 29.50 -8.09
CA ALA A 93 18.02 29.84 -9.18
C ALA A 93 19.19 28.86 -9.32
N ASN A 94 19.44 28.03 -8.31
CA ASN A 94 20.50 27.02 -8.34
C ASN A 94 19.99 25.76 -9.06
N PRO A 95 20.67 25.26 -10.11
CA PRO A 95 20.32 24.02 -10.80
C PRO A 95 20.23 22.78 -9.90
N GLN A 96 20.88 22.78 -8.73
CA GLN A 96 20.84 21.69 -7.76
C GLN A 96 19.66 21.83 -6.76
N SER A 97 18.91 22.92 -6.79
CA SER A 97 17.75 23.11 -5.92
C SER A 97 16.61 22.17 -6.32
N LEU A 98 15.91 21.64 -5.33
CA LEU A 98 14.68 20.87 -5.56
C LEU A 98 13.56 21.73 -6.16
N HIS A 99 13.64 23.05 -6.01
CA HIS A 99 12.76 24.06 -6.59
C HIS A 99 13.25 24.66 -7.91
N TYR A 100 14.31 24.13 -8.50
CA TYR A 100 14.87 24.70 -9.73
C TYR A 100 13.87 24.68 -10.90
N LEU A 101 13.57 25.86 -11.45
CA LEU A 101 12.58 26.04 -12.53
C LEU A 101 13.19 26.04 -13.94
N GLY A 102 14.52 26.02 -14.06
CA GLY A 102 15.20 26.15 -15.36
C GLY A 102 15.38 24.85 -16.14
N SER A 103 14.85 23.72 -15.66
CA SER A 103 14.88 22.45 -16.39
C SER A 103 13.68 22.34 -17.34
N SER A 104 13.85 21.71 -18.50
CA SER A 104 12.76 21.48 -19.46
C SER A 104 11.64 20.60 -18.90
N GLN A 105 11.97 19.73 -17.94
CA GLN A 105 11.01 18.82 -17.28
C GLN A 105 10.35 19.43 -16.02
N GLY A 106 10.81 20.61 -15.59
CA GLY A 106 10.40 21.22 -14.33
C GLY A 106 11.12 20.67 -13.10
N SER A 107 10.88 21.30 -11.96
CA SER A 107 11.46 20.94 -10.66
C SER A 107 10.99 19.56 -10.17
N GLN A 108 11.66 18.99 -9.17
CA GLN A 108 11.23 17.69 -8.61
C GLN A 108 9.82 17.78 -8.02
N TYR A 109 9.49 18.89 -7.34
CA TYR A 109 8.14 19.17 -6.85
C TYR A 109 7.12 19.18 -7.99
N GLN A 110 7.43 19.85 -9.11
CA GLN A 110 6.51 19.91 -10.26
C GLN A 110 6.28 18.54 -10.90
N GLN A 111 7.32 17.71 -11.00
CA GLN A 111 7.21 16.36 -11.56
C GLN A 111 6.33 15.45 -10.69
N VAL A 112 6.50 15.51 -9.37
CA VAL A 112 5.70 14.73 -8.41
C VAL A 112 4.25 15.16 -8.43
N ILE A 113 3.97 16.48 -8.35
CA ILE A 113 2.61 17.03 -8.39
C ILE A 113 1.91 16.64 -9.69
N ARG A 114 2.60 16.72 -10.84
CA ARG A 114 2.03 16.31 -12.13
C ARG A 114 1.71 14.82 -12.16
N THR A 115 2.65 13.98 -11.74
CA THR A 115 2.46 12.52 -11.76
C THR A 115 1.30 12.10 -10.88
N ILE A 116 1.25 12.61 -9.65
CA ILE A 116 0.22 12.23 -8.69
C ILE A 116 -1.12 12.87 -9.03
N GLY A 117 -1.13 14.12 -9.48
CA GLY A 117 -2.32 14.79 -10.00
C GLY A 117 -2.95 14.02 -11.15
N ASN A 118 -2.15 13.52 -12.10
CA ASN A 118 -2.65 12.74 -13.23
C ASN A 118 -3.29 11.41 -12.80
N ILE A 119 -2.79 10.78 -11.73
CA ILE A 119 -3.33 9.51 -11.23
C ILE A 119 -4.58 9.72 -10.38
N LEU A 120 -4.59 10.75 -9.52
CA LEU A 120 -5.61 10.91 -8.48
C LEU A 120 -6.77 11.84 -8.87
N SER A 121 -6.56 12.77 -9.82
CA SER A 121 -7.59 13.74 -10.22
C SER A 121 -8.86 13.09 -10.76
N CYS A 122 -8.77 11.90 -11.37
CA CYS A 122 -9.93 11.16 -11.86
C CYS A 122 -10.83 10.62 -10.74
N TYR A 123 -10.35 10.66 -9.50
CA TYR A 123 -11.06 10.18 -8.31
C TYR A 123 -11.57 11.30 -7.39
N ASP A 124 -11.32 12.58 -7.74
CA ASP A 124 -11.92 13.73 -7.07
C ASP A 124 -13.06 14.28 -7.94
N SER A 125 -14.29 14.20 -7.44
CA SER A 125 -15.49 14.57 -8.20
C SER A 125 -15.57 16.07 -8.49
N ASP A 126 -15.03 16.93 -7.62
CA ASP A 126 -15.07 18.38 -7.79
C ASP A 126 -13.82 18.97 -8.45
N GLN A 127 -12.77 18.14 -8.61
CA GLN A 127 -11.46 18.53 -9.13
C GLN A 127 -10.90 19.81 -8.50
N ARG A 128 -11.19 20.03 -7.21
CA ARG A 128 -10.63 21.14 -6.44
C ARG A 128 -9.47 20.62 -5.60
N PHE A 129 -8.29 21.15 -5.88
CA PHE A 129 -7.06 20.73 -5.24
C PHE A 129 -6.51 21.85 -4.34
N PRO A 130 -6.76 21.82 -3.02
CA PRO A 130 -6.14 22.75 -2.10
C PRO A 130 -4.63 22.61 -2.12
N VAL A 131 -3.93 23.75 -2.22
CA VAL A 131 -2.47 23.82 -2.24
C VAL A 131 -2.02 24.74 -1.12
N TRP A 132 -1.08 24.27 -0.30
CA TRP A 132 -0.45 25.05 0.75
C TRP A 132 1.06 25.08 0.57
N GLY A 133 1.68 26.16 1.02
CA GLY A 133 3.12 26.26 1.18
C GLY A 133 3.46 26.38 2.67
N PHE A 134 4.53 25.75 3.12
CA PHE A 134 5.06 25.97 4.47
C PHE A 134 6.55 26.34 4.43
N VAL A 135 6.98 27.10 5.42
CA VAL A 135 8.36 27.54 5.62
C VAL A 135 8.84 27.07 6.99
N GLU A 136 10.16 26.98 7.17
CA GLU A 136 10.75 26.57 8.44
C GLU A 136 10.45 27.59 9.55
N LEU A 137 9.81 27.16 10.63
CA LEU A 137 9.86 27.83 11.92
C LEU A 137 10.89 27.07 12.76
N THR A 138 11.93 27.76 13.19
CA THR A 138 13.18 27.24 13.81
C THR A 138 13.00 26.38 15.07
N THR A 139 11.79 26.05 15.51
CA THR A 139 11.52 25.37 16.78
C THR A 139 11.01 23.93 16.67
N MET A 140 10.80 23.34 15.48
CA MET A 140 10.38 21.94 15.35
C MET A 140 11.12 21.15 14.25
N PHE A 141 12.43 20.97 14.43
CA PHE A 141 13.30 20.14 13.58
C PHE A 141 12.87 18.66 13.44
N LEU A 142 12.01 18.14 14.32
CA LEU A 142 11.53 16.75 14.26
C LEU A 142 10.27 16.57 13.41
N LEU A 143 9.50 17.64 13.16
CA LEU A 143 8.29 17.54 12.30
C LEU A 143 8.60 17.78 10.82
N SER A 144 9.68 18.48 10.50
CA SER A 144 10.05 18.83 9.12
C SER A 144 10.53 17.62 8.30
N ILE A 145 11.11 16.60 8.94
CA ILE A 145 11.58 15.38 8.25
C ILE A 145 10.40 14.52 7.76
N LEU A 146 9.24 14.57 8.40
CA LEU A 146 8.03 13.87 7.94
C LEU A 146 7.28 14.62 6.83
N LEU A 147 7.67 15.87 6.56
CA LEU A 147 6.97 16.80 5.66
C LEU A 147 7.70 17.07 4.33
N LEU A 148 8.70 16.25 3.98
CA LEU A 148 9.20 16.19 2.61
C LEU A 148 8.06 15.73 1.68
N LEU A 149 7.41 16.67 0.99
CA LEU A 149 6.27 16.42 0.09
C LEU A 149 5.12 15.64 0.75
N THR A 150 4.48 16.20 1.79
CA THR A 150 3.22 15.58 2.28
C THR A 150 2.11 15.86 1.28
N ILE A 151 1.90 14.91 0.37
CA ILE A 151 0.64 14.79 -0.36
C ILE A 151 -0.35 14.12 0.58
N ILE A 152 -1.37 14.89 0.96
CA ILE A 152 -2.43 14.40 1.82
C ILE A 152 -3.60 13.99 0.92
N ILE A 153 -3.95 12.71 0.94
CA ILE A 153 -5.16 12.21 0.29
C ILE A 153 -6.25 12.20 1.35
N LEU A 154 -7.26 13.06 1.19
CA LEU A 154 -8.43 13.05 2.04
C LEU A 154 -9.55 12.24 1.40
N PHE A 155 -10.15 11.37 2.20
CA PHE A 155 -11.34 10.64 1.81
C PHE A 155 -12.57 11.42 2.26
N LYS A 156 -13.43 11.84 1.32
CA LYS A 156 -14.72 12.48 1.60
C LYS A 156 -15.86 11.63 1.04
N LYS A 157 -17.02 11.68 1.68
CA LYS A 157 -18.23 11.04 1.13
C LYS A 157 -18.77 11.94 0.01
N ARG A 158 -19.02 11.37 -1.17
CA ARG A 158 -19.61 12.09 -2.30
C ARG A 158 -20.97 12.66 -1.90
N GLN A 159 -21.08 13.98 -1.90
CA GLN A 159 -22.36 14.66 -1.70
C GLN A 159 -23.09 14.67 -3.04
N ASN A 160 -24.16 13.88 -3.17
CA ASN A 160 -25.06 14.02 -4.30
C ASN A 160 -25.79 15.35 -4.13
N TYR A 161 -25.31 16.41 -4.79
CA TYR A 161 -26.14 17.58 -5.05
C TYR A 161 -27.20 17.16 -6.06
N GLY A 162 -28.28 16.57 -5.56
CA GLY A 162 -29.49 16.34 -6.33
C GLY A 162 -30.10 17.70 -6.65
N ASN A 163 -30.16 18.04 -7.94
CA ASN A 163 -31.07 19.07 -8.43
C ASN A 163 -32.49 18.62 -8.06
N SER A 164 -33.11 19.36 -7.15
CA SER A 164 -34.56 19.31 -6.88
C SER A 164 -35.30 20.08 -7.97
#